data_AF-A0A0J6WQN3-F1
#
_entry.id   AF-A0A0J6WQN3-F1
#
_cell.length_a   1.000
_cell.length_b   1.000
_cell.length_c   1.000
_cell.angle_alpha   90.00
_cell.angle_beta   90.00
_cell.angle_gamma   90.00
#
_symmetry.space_group_name_H-M   'P 1'
#
loop_
_entity.id
_entity.type
_entity.pdbx_description
1 polymer ?
#
loop_
_entity_poly.entity_id
_entity_poly.type
_entity_poly.pdbx_seq_one_letter_code
_entity_poly.pdbx_strand_id
1 'polypeptide(L)'
;MPGIAEIALAGAPIAGGALLGMAAGNLKGPDIQGLIVKDMDLLARIPEDQVERRAELQRIINLRIDDLIAAVHKNRELRQLAASYEGNWRDIVVFVCAVLFTIVWWNVDHGRTNWLVMFIVLIVLSVVAFVYAVRGIVRGVRRLLRARHRAAHGQ
;
A
#
# COMPACT_ATOMS: atom_id res chain seq x y z
N MET A 1 -14.97 -31.51 -17.73
CA MET A 1 -15.78 -30.86 -16.69
C MET A 1 -15.09 -29.54 -16.36
N PRO A 2 -15.73 -28.37 -16.52
CA PRO A 2 -15.06 -27.09 -16.32
C PRO A 2 -14.69 -26.98 -14.84
N GLY A 3 -13.38 -27.01 -14.57
CA GLY A 3 -12.85 -26.99 -13.23
C GLY A 3 -12.93 -25.59 -12.65
N ILE A 4 -13.10 -25.51 -11.34
CA ILE A 4 -12.87 -24.35 -10.46
C ILE A 4 -11.69 -23.42 -10.86
N ALA A 5 -10.74 -23.91 -11.65
CA ALA A 5 -9.69 -23.11 -12.30
C ALA A 5 -10.20 -22.04 -13.29
N GLU A 6 -11.24 -22.30 -14.09
CA GLU A 6 -11.80 -21.30 -15.04
C GLU A 6 -12.55 -20.17 -14.32
N ILE A 7 -13.20 -20.47 -13.18
CA ILE A 7 -13.89 -19.48 -12.34
C ILE A 7 -12.87 -18.58 -11.62
N ALA A 8 -11.75 -19.15 -11.17
CA ALA A 8 -10.64 -18.37 -10.60
C ALA A 8 -9.93 -17.50 -11.65
N LEU A 9 -9.73 -18.01 -12.87
CA LEU A 9 -9.11 -17.28 -13.98
C LEU A 9 -9.95 -16.09 -14.46
N ALA A 10 -11.29 -16.23 -14.46
CA ALA A 10 -12.22 -15.18 -14.85
C ALA A 10 -12.45 -14.11 -13.76
N GLY A 11 -12.36 -14.49 -12.48
CA GLY A 11 -12.58 -13.57 -11.35
C GLY A 11 -11.37 -12.71 -10.96
N ALA A 12 -10.15 -13.19 -11.24
CA ALA A 12 -8.91 -12.53 -10.81
C ALA A 12 -8.73 -11.08 -11.34
N PRO A 13 -9.06 -10.75 -12.61
CA PRO A 13 -8.94 -9.37 -13.11
C PRO A 13 -9.94 -8.40 -12.48
N ILE A 14 -11.18 -8.86 -12.19
CA ILE A 14 -12.25 -8.03 -11.61
C ILE A 14 -11.97 -7.77 -10.13
N ALA A 15 -11.56 -8.80 -9.39
CA ALA A 15 -11.13 -8.67 -8.00
C ALA A 15 -9.88 -7.78 -7.89
N GLY A 16 -8.89 -7.96 -8.78
CA GLY A 16 -7.69 -7.13 -8.84
C GLY A 16 -7.98 -5.66 -9.18
N GLY A 17 -8.88 -5.42 -10.14
CA GLY A 17 -9.33 -4.07 -10.52
C GLY A 17 -10.11 -3.35 -9.41
N ALA A 18 -10.97 -4.08 -8.69
CA ALA A 18 -11.71 -3.53 -7.56
C ALA A 18 -10.78 -3.15 -6.39
N LEU A 19 -9.81 -4.01 -6.05
CA LEU A 19 -8.80 -3.72 -5.03
C LEU A 19 -7.91 -2.52 -5.42
N LEU A 20 -7.52 -2.41 -6.69
CA LEU A 20 -6.79 -1.25 -7.21
C LEU A 20 -7.61 0.05 -7.15
N GLY A 21 -8.91 -0.02 -7.46
CA GLY A 21 -9.81 1.13 -7.35
C GLY A 21 -10.01 1.61 -5.91
N MET A 22 -10.07 0.69 -4.95
CA MET A 22 -10.11 1.03 -3.52
C MET A 22 -8.77 1.58 -3.01
N ALA A 23 -7.65 0.99 -3.42
CA ALA A 23 -6.31 1.43 -3.06
C ALA A 23 -5.94 2.80 -3.68
N ALA A 24 -6.49 3.14 -4.85
CA ALA A 24 -6.33 4.44 -5.49
C ALA A 24 -7.02 5.60 -4.75
N GLY A 25 -7.73 5.33 -3.64
CA GLY A 25 -8.18 6.35 -2.70
C GLY A 25 -9.46 7.08 -3.09
N ASN A 26 -10.31 6.50 -3.93
CA ASN A 26 -11.54 7.15 -4.40
C ASN A 26 -12.66 7.24 -3.32
N LEU A 27 -12.38 6.83 -2.08
CA LEU A 27 -13.24 7.08 -0.92
C LEU A 27 -12.92 8.47 -0.38
N LYS A 28 -13.57 9.49 -0.94
CA LYS A 28 -13.53 10.85 -0.41
C LYS A 28 -14.17 10.82 0.99
N GLY A 29 -13.34 10.95 2.03
CA GLY A 29 -13.80 11.02 3.41
C GLY A 29 -14.72 12.23 3.63
N PRO A 30 -15.48 12.25 4.76
CA PRO A 30 -16.34 13.37 5.10
C PRO A 30 -15.57 14.70 5.09
N ASP A 31 -16.19 15.76 4.56
CA ASP A 31 -15.58 17.09 4.44
C ASP A 31 -15.56 17.83 5.79
N ILE A 32 -14.60 17.45 6.64
CA ILE A 32 -14.42 18.02 7.98
C ILE A 32 -14.10 19.51 7.92
N GLN A 33 -13.33 19.96 6.91
CA GLN A 33 -12.99 21.36 6.73
C GLN A 33 -14.25 22.20 6.43
N GLY A 34 -15.12 21.72 5.53
CA GLY A 34 -16.40 22.34 5.24
C GLY A 34 -17.32 22.43 6.47
N LEU A 35 -17.26 21.45 7.38
CA LEU A 35 -18.00 21.49 8.64
C LEU A 35 -17.45 22.54 9.61
N ILE A 36 -16.13 22.63 9.78
CA ILE A 36 -15.50 23.64 10.66
C ILE A 36 -15.83 25.06 10.19
N VAL A 37 -15.79 25.32 8.87
CA VAL A 37 -16.14 26.63 8.31
C VAL A 37 -17.60 27.00 8.62
N LYS A 38 -18.52 26.04 8.54
CA LYS A 38 -19.93 26.26 8.92
C LYS A 38 -20.08 26.57 10.41
N ASP A 39 -19.34 25.85 11.27
CA ASP A 39 -19.38 26.07 12.71
C ASP A 39 -18.81 27.46 13.09
N MET A 40 -17.78 27.94 12.37
CA MET A 40 -17.25 29.30 12.53
C MET A 40 -18.23 30.39 12.09
N ASP A 41 -18.93 30.19 10.97
CA ASP A 41 -20.00 31.11 10.53
C ASP A 41 -21.17 31.14 11.54
N LEU A 42 -21.53 29.99 12.10
CA LEU A 42 -22.52 29.92 13.18
C LEU A 42 -22.05 30.69 14.42
N LEU A 43 -20.79 30.54 14.83
CA LEU A 43 -20.23 31.27 15.98
C LEU A 43 -20.27 32.79 15.78
N ALA A 44 -20.01 33.27 14.55
CA ALA A 44 -20.06 34.68 14.20
C ALA A 44 -21.50 35.27 14.26
N ARG A 45 -22.52 34.42 14.12
CA ARG A 45 -23.94 34.82 14.17
C ARG A 45 -24.55 34.76 15.57
N ILE A 46 -23.87 34.13 16.53
CA ILE A 46 -24.37 34.08 17.91
C ILE A 46 -24.18 35.47 18.56
N PRO A 47 -25.23 36.04 19.15
CA PRO A 47 -25.15 37.30 19.89
C PRO A 47 -24.05 37.30 20.97
N GLU A 48 -23.33 38.42 21.11
CA GLU A 48 -22.17 38.56 22.00
C GLU A 48 -22.51 38.37 23.50
N ASP A 49 -23.78 38.59 23.88
CA ASP A 49 -24.31 38.39 25.23
C ASP A 49 -24.42 36.90 25.60
N GLN A 50 -24.47 36.00 24.62
CA GLN A 50 -24.57 34.54 24.85
C GLN A 50 -23.20 33.90 25.05
N VAL A 51 -22.44 34.40 26.02
CA VAL A 51 -21.04 34.01 26.30
C VAL A 51 -20.88 32.50 26.47
N GLU A 52 -21.77 31.85 27.22
CA GLU A 52 -21.70 30.42 27.51
C GLU A 52 -21.92 29.56 26.26
N ARG A 53 -22.89 29.93 25.41
CA ARG A 53 -23.19 29.23 24.15
C ARG A 53 -22.06 29.38 23.14
N ARG A 54 -21.45 30.57 23.06
CA ARG A 54 -20.27 30.81 22.22
C ARG A 54 -19.06 30.01 22.70
N ALA A 55 -18.84 29.96 24.01
CA ALA A 55 -17.76 29.17 24.61
C ALA A 55 -17.92 27.67 24.33
N GLU A 56 -19.15 27.14 24.42
CA GLU A 56 -19.44 25.75 24.08
C GLU A 56 -19.16 25.45 22.61
N LEU A 57 -19.67 26.28 21.70
CA LEU A 57 -19.45 26.09 20.26
C LEU A 57 -17.97 26.19 19.91
N GLN A 58 -17.26 27.17 20.46
CA GLN A 58 -15.81 27.31 20.30
C GLN A 58 -15.06 26.04 20.75
N ARG A 59 -15.50 25.39 21.83
CA ARG A 59 -14.91 24.12 22.29
C ARG A 59 -15.09 23.01 21.27
N ILE A 60 -16.28 22.89 20.66
CA ILE A 60 -16.55 21.88 19.63
C ILE A 60 -15.67 22.10 18.40
N ILE A 61 -15.53 23.35 17.95
CA ILE A 61 -14.64 23.70 16.83
C ILE A 61 -13.20 23.30 17.13
N ASN A 62 -12.70 23.62 18.32
CA ASN A 62 -11.33 23.27 18.72
C ASN A 62 -11.10 21.75 18.69
N LEU A 63 -12.03 20.96 19.24
CA LEU A 63 -11.95 19.50 19.19
C LEU A 63 -11.87 18.96 17.76
N ARG A 64 -12.67 19.50 16.84
CA ARG A 64 -12.61 19.08 15.42
C ARG A 64 -11.30 19.47 14.75
N ILE A 65 -10.74 20.62 15.10
CA ILE A 65 -9.43 21.06 14.60
C ILE A 65 -8.34 20.10 15.10
N ASP A 66 -8.39 19.73 16.39
CA ASP A 66 -7.44 18.78 16.98
C ASP A 66 -7.53 17.41 16.31
N ASP A 67 -8.74 16.91 16.04
CA ASP A 67 -8.95 15.66 15.30
C ASP A 67 -8.37 15.73 13.88
N LEU A 68 -8.58 16.85 13.17
CA LEU A 68 -8.04 17.07 11.84
C LEU A 68 -6.50 17.08 11.86
N ILE A 69 -5.91 17.76 12.84
CA ILE A 69 -4.45 17.82 13.04
C ILE A 69 -3.92 16.41 13.34
N ALA A 70 -4.55 15.67 14.25
CA ALA A 70 -4.18 14.30 14.58
C ALA A 70 -4.25 13.37 13.35
N ALA A 71 -5.32 13.48 12.54
CA ALA A 71 -5.47 12.72 11.31
C ALA A 71 -4.37 13.06 10.28
N VAL A 72 -4.03 14.33 10.11
CA VAL A 72 -2.93 14.76 9.23
C VAL A 72 -1.59 14.24 9.72
N HIS A 73 -1.31 14.31 11.03
CA HIS A 73 -0.10 13.74 11.61
C HIS A 73 -0.03 12.23 11.40
N LYS A 74 -1.13 11.51 11.61
CA LYS A 74 -1.21 10.07 11.37
C LYS A 74 -0.99 9.72 9.90
N ASN A 75 -1.58 10.49 8.98
CA ASN A 75 -1.37 10.28 7.55
C ASN A 75 0.10 10.53 7.17
N ARG A 76 0.72 11.57 7.72
CA ARG A 76 2.14 11.88 7.48
C ARG A 76 3.06 10.80 8.06
N GLU A 77 2.76 10.31 9.26
CA GLU A 77 3.46 9.19 9.88
C GLU A 77 3.31 7.91 9.03
N LEU A 78 2.09 7.56 8.61
CA LEU A 78 1.82 6.43 7.72
C LEU A 78 2.54 6.59 6.38
N ARG A 79 2.57 7.80 5.81
CA ARG A 79 3.27 8.09 4.56
C ARG A 79 4.79 8.04 4.72
N GLN A 80 5.32 8.46 5.86
CA GLN A 80 6.73 8.32 6.21
C GLN A 80 7.09 6.86 6.48
N LEU A 81 6.21 6.10 7.14
CA LEU A 81 6.34 4.66 7.32
C LEU A 81 6.28 3.94 5.98
N ALA A 82 5.35 4.29 5.09
CA ALA A 82 5.25 3.75 3.74
C ALA A 82 6.44 4.16 2.84
N ALA A 83 6.94 5.38 2.95
CA ALA A 83 8.16 5.83 2.28
C ALA A 83 9.41 5.15 2.89
N SER A 84 9.41 4.85 4.18
CA SER A 84 10.44 4.00 4.80
C SER A 84 10.30 2.53 4.39
N TYR A 85 9.06 2.12 4.05
CA TYR A 85 8.68 0.88 3.38
C TYR A 85 8.84 0.98 1.86
N GLU A 86 9.87 1.69 1.38
CA GLU A 86 10.49 1.48 0.06
C GLU A 86 11.19 0.10 -0.05
N GLY A 87 10.82 -0.85 0.82
CA GLY A 87 11.26 -2.23 0.82
C GLY A 87 10.45 -3.08 -0.14
N ASN A 88 10.78 -2.98 -1.42
CA ASN A 88 10.86 -4.14 -2.31
C ASN A 88 9.59 -4.99 -2.54
N TRP A 89 8.39 -4.40 -2.46
CA TRP A 89 7.14 -5.11 -2.76
C TRP A 89 7.17 -5.78 -4.15
N ARG A 90 7.81 -5.11 -5.12
CA ARG A 90 8.05 -5.64 -6.47
C ARG A 90 8.76 -6.99 -6.44
N ASP A 91 9.79 -7.13 -5.63
CA ASP A 91 10.59 -8.36 -5.61
C ASP A 91 9.86 -9.48 -4.85
N ILE A 92 9.00 -9.16 -3.88
CA ILE A 92 8.09 -10.13 -3.24
C ILE A 92 7.10 -10.67 -4.28
N VAL A 93 6.50 -9.79 -5.08
CA VAL A 93 5.59 -10.19 -6.16
C VAL A 93 6.32 -11.02 -7.21
N VAL A 94 7.53 -10.63 -7.60
CA VAL A 94 8.36 -11.41 -8.54
C VAL A 94 8.69 -12.80 -7.98
N PHE A 95 9.01 -12.91 -6.68
CA PHE A 95 9.26 -14.19 -6.02
C PHE A 95 8.00 -15.07 -6.01
N VAL A 96 6.84 -14.53 -5.64
CA VAL A 96 5.56 -15.25 -5.67
C VAL A 96 5.23 -15.70 -7.09
N CYS A 97 5.40 -14.85 -8.09
CA CYS A 97 5.23 -15.22 -9.50
C CYS A 97 6.17 -16.35 -9.92
N ALA A 98 7.45 -16.34 -9.52
CA ALA A 98 8.41 -17.39 -9.84
C ALA A 98 8.05 -18.75 -9.20
N VAL A 99 7.61 -18.74 -7.94
CA VAL A 99 7.15 -19.96 -7.25
C VAL A 99 5.89 -20.50 -7.91
N LEU A 100 4.87 -19.66 -8.14
CA LEU A 100 3.63 -20.07 -8.82
C LEU A 100 3.91 -20.61 -10.22
N PHE A 101 4.81 -19.98 -10.96
CA PHE A 101 5.25 -20.46 -12.27
C PHE A 101 5.89 -21.85 -12.17
N THR A 102 6.74 -22.10 -11.17
CA THR A 102 7.38 -23.41 -10.95
C THR A 102 6.34 -24.50 -10.66
N ILE A 103 5.32 -24.18 -9.86
CA ILE A 103 4.21 -25.10 -9.53
C ILE A 103 3.37 -25.42 -10.77
N VAL A 104 2.96 -24.40 -11.53
CA VAL A 104 2.17 -24.57 -12.77
C VAL A 104 2.97 -25.36 -13.79
N TRP A 105 4.25 -25.05 -13.96
CA TRP A 105 5.13 -25.72 -14.91
C TRP A 105 5.28 -27.23 -14.64
N TRP A 106 5.35 -27.62 -13.37
CA TRP A 106 5.43 -29.03 -12.97
C TRP A 106 4.18 -29.84 -13.36
N ASN A 107 3.06 -29.17 -13.64
CA ASN A 107 1.79 -29.79 -13.99
C ASN A 107 1.47 -29.77 -15.50
N VAL A 108 2.36 -29.22 -16.35
CA VAL A 108 2.12 -29.09 -17.80
C VAL A 108 2.73 -30.27 -18.56
N ASP A 109 1.98 -30.80 -19.54
CA ASP A 109 2.42 -31.90 -20.42
C ASP A 109 3.38 -31.39 -21.52
N HIS A 110 4.53 -32.05 -21.68
CA HIS A 110 5.72 -31.50 -22.35
C HIS A 110 5.93 -32.00 -23.80
N GLY A 111 4.92 -32.62 -24.40
CA GLY A 111 5.04 -33.38 -25.66
C GLY A 111 5.09 -32.61 -26.99
N ARG A 112 5.29 -31.29 -27.06
CA ARG A 112 5.32 -30.53 -28.36
C ARG A 112 6.71 -30.12 -28.84
N THR A 113 6.90 -30.05 -30.16
CA THR A 113 8.20 -29.78 -30.83
C THR A 113 8.81 -28.40 -30.57
N ASN A 114 8.02 -27.37 -30.20
CA ASN A 114 8.54 -26.02 -29.89
C ASN A 114 8.84 -25.81 -28.39
N TRP A 115 8.86 -26.91 -27.62
CA TRP A 115 8.95 -26.88 -26.17
C TRP A 115 10.33 -26.48 -25.64
N LEU A 116 11.39 -26.79 -26.39
CA LEU A 116 12.77 -26.49 -26.02
C LEU A 116 13.06 -24.98 -26.03
N VAL A 117 12.54 -24.24 -27.03
CA VAL A 117 12.72 -22.78 -27.12
C VAL A 117 11.97 -22.07 -25.99
N MET A 118 10.73 -22.49 -25.71
CA MET A 118 9.95 -21.96 -24.60
C MET A 118 10.67 -22.22 -23.26
N PHE A 119 11.23 -23.40 -23.07
CA PHE A 119 12.00 -23.76 -21.88
C PHE A 119 13.23 -22.86 -21.68
N ILE A 120 14.00 -22.60 -22.74
CA ILE A 120 15.17 -21.69 -22.68
C ILE A 120 14.74 -20.27 -22.31
N VAL A 121 13.68 -19.74 -22.93
CA VAL A 121 13.17 -18.39 -22.61
C VAL A 121 12.71 -18.30 -21.15
N LEU A 122 12.07 -19.34 -20.64
CA LEU A 122 11.56 -19.39 -19.26
C LEU A 122 12.67 -19.55 -18.22
N ILE A 123 13.75 -20.29 -18.55
CA ILE A 123 14.97 -20.32 -17.73
C ILE A 123 15.60 -18.93 -17.67
N VAL A 124 15.73 -18.24 -18.79
CA VAL A 124 16.30 -16.89 -18.83
C VAL A 124 15.47 -15.92 -17.98
N LEU A 125 14.14 -15.95 -18.09
CA LEU A 125 13.24 -15.14 -17.28
C LEU A 125 13.38 -15.45 -15.77
N SER A 126 13.51 -16.73 -15.41
CA SER A 126 13.70 -17.16 -14.02
C SER A 126 15.04 -16.71 -13.45
N VAL A 127 16.11 -16.76 -14.25
CA VAL A 127 17.44 -16.25 -13.87
C VAL A 127 17.40 -14.73 -13.68
N VAL A 128 16.73 -13.99 -14.57
CA VAL A 128 16.55 -12.53 -14.42
C VAL A 128 15.79 -12.19 -13.14
N ALA A 129 14.70 -12.91 -12.85
CA ALA A 129 13.93 -12.75 -11.62
C ALA A 129 14.78 -13.05 -10.37
N PHE A 130 15.57 -14.13 -10.41
CA PHE A 130 16.48 -14.52 -9.32
C PHE A 130 17.57 -13.46 -9.07
N VAL A 131 18.21 -12.95 -10.12
CA VAL A 131 19.24 -11.90 -10.01
C VAL A 131 18.66 -10.61 -9.42
N TYR A 132 17.42 -10.25 -9.77
CA TYR A 132 16.73 -9.11 -9.18
C TYR A 132 16.44 -9.33 -7.69
N ALA A 133 15.89 -10.49 -7.32
CA ALA A 133 15.60 -10.86 -5.93
C ALA A 133 16.87 -10.84 -5.05
N VAL A 134 17.97 -11.44 -5.53
CA VAL A 134 19.26 -11.43 -4.83
C VAL A 134 19.79 -9.99 -4.66
N ARG A 135 19.67 -9.13 -5.68
CA ARG A 135 20.06 -7.71 -5.56
C ARG A 135 19.20 -6.94 -4.55
N GLY A 136 17.93 -7.30 -4.41
CA GLY A 136 17.04 -6.75 -3.38
C GLY A 136 17.46 -7.15 -1.98
N ILE A 137 17.70 -8.45 -1.77
CA ILE A 137 18.15 -9.02 -0.49
C ILE A 137 19.50 -8.43 -0.07
N VAL A 138 20.49 -8.37 -0.96
CA VAL A 138 21.81 -7.80 -0.67
C VAL A 138 21.72 -6.32 -0.26
N ARG A 139 20.81 -5.54 -0.87
CA ARG A 139 20.59 -4.14 -0.48
C ARG A 139 19.92 -4.02 0.89
N GLY A 140 18.93 -4.87 1.19
CA GLY A 140 18.29 -4.93 2.50
C GLY A 140 19.26 -5.33 3.62
N VAL A 141 20.06 -6.36 3.39
CA VAL A 141 21.09 -6.83 4.32
C VAL A 141 22.17 -5.77 4.54
N ARG A 142 22.63 -5.08 3.48
CA ARG A 142 23.59 -3.96 3.62
C ARG A 142 23.01 -2.78 4.42
N ARG A 143 21.72 -2.46 4.26
CA ARG A 143 21.06 -1.42 5.08
C ARG A 143 20.99 -1.83 6.54
N LEU A 144 20.63 -3.08 6.84
CA LEU A 144 20.58 -3.62 8.19
C LEU A 144 21.96 -3.66 8.85
N LEU A 145 22.98 -4.12 8.13
CA LEU A 145 24.38 -4.14 8.61
C LEU A 145 24.92 -2.73 8.89
N ARG A 146 24.62 -1.75 8.02
CA ARG A 146 24.99 -0.34 8.25
C ARG A 146 24.24 0.27 9.43
N ALA A 147 22.97 -0.08 9.63
CA ALA A 147 22.20 0.36 10.79
C ALA A 147 22.75 -0.21 12.10
N ARG A 148 23.14 -1.49 12.11
CA ARG A 148 23.79 -2.14 13.27
C ARG A 148 25.16 -1.54 13.58
N HIS A 149 25.95 -1.19 12.56
CA HIS A 149 27.24 -0.51 12.76
C HIS A 149 27.09 0.91 13.35
N ARG A 150 26.05 1.67 12.96
CA ARG A 150 25.77 2.99 13.56
C ARG A 150 25.29 2.86 15.01
N ALA A 151 24.45 1.87 15.31
CA ALA A 151 24.00 1.59 16.68
C ALA A 151 25.15 1.15 17.61
N ALA A 152 26.17 0.47 17.07
CA ALA A 152 27.35 0.03 17.83
C ALA A 152 28.39 1.15 18.07
N HIS A 153 28.36 2.25 17.29
CA HIS A 153 29.34 3.34 17.37
C HIS A 153 28.79 4.67 17.88
N GLY A 154 27.58 4.71 18.44
CA GLY A 154 27.12 5.78 19.34
C GLY A 154 27.15 7.20 18.76
N GLN A 155 25.98 7.66 18.31
CA GLN A 155 25.52 9.02 18.60
C GLN A 155 24.17 8.91 19.27
#